data_AF-A0A1H9R163-F1
#
_entry.id   AF-A0A1H9R163-F1
#
_cell.length_a   1.000
_cell.length_b   1.000
_cell.length_c   1.000
_cell.angle_alpha   90.00
_cell.angle_beta   90.00
_cell.angle_gamma   90.00
#
_symmetry.space_group_name_H-M   'P 1'
#
loop_
_entity.id
_entity.type
_entity.pdbx_description
1 polymer ?
#
loop_
_entity_poly.entity_id
_entity_poly.type
_entity_poly.pdbx_seq_one_letter_code
_entity_poly.pdbx_strand_id
1 'polypeptide(L)'
;MTALLTDNLPLLAGAPNGIKKLRELILELAVRGKLVPQDPSDEPASELLKRIAEEKARLVAEGKIKKQKPLAEIGEEEKPFELPEGWEWSRLSEVALINPRNSAADSVEVSFVPMTLIGTRFDGRHGQEVRTWAEVKQGFTHFAEGDVGVAKITPCFENSKACVFSELKNGLGAGTTELHIVRPVGDFLAARYVLAYLKSPQFLLVGETTMTGTAGQKRLPKDFVESNPFPLPPLAEQHRIVAKLDELMALCDRLEARQADAESAHARLVQALLDSLTQASDADDFAASWQRLAEHFHSLFTSESSIDALKQTLLQLAVMGKLVPQDPSDEPASELLKRIAEEKARLVKEEGLRTTAQDDVPKDEHYLELPRGWAYCRLGNLARFIDYRGKTPTKTQAGIPLITAKNVRPGFISREPQEFIATVDYEAWMTRGFPRIGDMLFTTEAPMGNVALIDISEKFALAQRVICFQLHELLIGPFLKLAIMSSAFRKQLLDASTGMTATGIKASRLKEIPVPLPPLAEQHRIVAKLDQLLSLCDQLKARLTAARQLHERLAGTLVEQAVA
;
A
#
# COMPACT_ATOMS: atom_id res chain seq x y z
N MET A 1 30.95 -13.57 -1.96
CA MET A 1 30.05 -12.43 -2.28
C MET A 1 30.79 -11.54 -3.25
N THR A 2 30.23 -11.35 -4.44
CA THR A 2 30.80 -10.44 -5.45
C THR A 2 30.98 -9.05 -4.85
N ALA A 3 32.10 -8.37 -5.14
CA ALA A 3 32.36 -6.99 -4.69
C ALA A 3 31.19 -6.06 -5.05
N LEU A 4 30.53 -6.33 -6.18
CA LEU A 4 29.34 -5.64 -6.63
C LEU A 4 28.19 -5.63 -5.60
N LEU A 5 28.00 -6.70 -4.84
CA LEU A 5 26.95 -6.79 -3.81
C LEU A 5 27.31 -6.03 -2.53
N THR A 6 28.56 -6.20 -2.05
CA THR A 6 29.01 -5.52 -0.83
C THR A 6 29.10 -4.02 -1.01
N ASP A 7 29.59 -3.58 -2.17
CA ASP A 7 29.86 -2.17 -2.44
C ASP A 7 28.58 -1.37 -2.72
N ASN A 8 27.53 -2.06 -3.20
CA ASN A 8 26.24 -1.44 -3.51
C ASN A 8 25.13 -1.82 -2.53
N LEU A 9 25.43 -2.50 -1.42
CA LEU A 9 24.44 -2.91 -0.43
C LEU A 9 23.60 -1.74 0.12
N PRO A 10 24.17 -0.55 0.45
CA PRO A 10 23.38 0.58 0.92
C PRO A 10 22.40 1.09 -0.14
N LEU A 11 22.82 1.10 -1.41
CA LEU A 11 22.00 1.53 -2.53
C LEU A 11 20.87 0.52 -2.80
N LEU A 12 21.16 -0.78 -2.81
CA LEU A 12 20.16 -1.82 -2.99
C LEU A 12 19.18 -1.87 -1.82
N ALA A 13 19.65 -1.85 -0.58
CA ALA A 13 18.77 -1.90 0.59
C ALA A 13 17.92 -0.64 0.74
N GLY A 14 18.45 0.54 0.42
CA GLY A 14 17.75 1.82 0.56
C GLY A 14 16.73 2.14 -0.54
N ALA A 15 16.71 1.38 -1.64
CA ALA A 15 15.75 1.60 -2.72
C ALA A 15 14.33 1.14 -2.34
N PRO A 16 13.28 1.72 -2.95
CA PRO A 16 11.94 1.15 -2.87
C PRO A 16 11.96 -0.33 -3.30
N ASN A 17 11.36 -1.21 -2.49
CA ASN A 17 11.38 -2.67 -2.68
C ASN A 17 12.80 -3.29 -2.74
N GLY A 18 13.82 -2.54 -2.30
CA GLY A 18 15.22 -2.87 -2.47
C GLY A 18 15.66 -4.14 -1.74
N ILE A 19 15.21 -4.33 -0.50
CA ILE A 19 15.50 -5.54 0.29
C ILE A 19 14.85 -6.78 -0.35
N LYS A 20 13.65 -6.66 -0.92
CA LYS A 20 13.00 -7.75 -1.66
C LYS A 20 13.87 -8.17 -2.86
N LYS A 21 14.28 -7.21 -3.68
CA LYS A 21 15.19 -7.45 -4.82
C LYS A 21 16.53 -8.05 -4.39
N LEU A 22 17.05 -7.62 -3.24
CA LEU A 22 18.29 -8.17 -2.68
C LEU A 22 18.12 -9.66 -2.32
N ARG A 23 17.00 -10.08 -1.74
CA ARG A 23 16.72 -11.50 -1.46
C ARG A 23 16.64 -12.34 -2.73
N GLU A 24 15.96 -11.82 -3.74
CA GLU A 24 15.86 -12.45 -5.07
C GLU A 24 17.26 -12.63 -5.69
N LEU A 25 18.08 -11.57 -5.67
CA LEU A 25 19.46 -11.62 -6.14
C LEU A 25 20.32 -12.64 -5.37
N ILE A 26 20.20 -12.68 -4.04
CA ILE A 26 20.93 -13.64 -3.20
C ILE A 26 20.59 -15.10 -3.60
N LEU A 27 19.31 -15.40 -3.85
CA LEU A 27 18.87 -16.73 -4.30
C LEU A 27 19.40 -17.04 -5.71
N GLU A 28 19.35 -16.07 -6.62
CA GLU A 28 19.85 -16.23 -7.98
C GLU A 28 21.37 -16.50 -8.01
N LEU A 29 22.16 -15.78 -7.21
CA LEU A 29 23.60 -16.02 -7.11
C LEU A 29 23.93 -17.36 -6.44
N ALA A 30 23.08 -17.84 -5.55
CA ALA A 30 23.25 -19.15 -4.91
C ALA A 30 23.18 -20.29 -5.92
N VAL A 31 22.18 -20.26 -6.80
CA VAL A 31 21.94 -21.32 -7.79
C VAL A 31 22.87 -21.20 -9.01
N ARG A 32 23.48 -20.03 -9.22
CA ARG A 32 24.52 -19.80 -10.23
C ARG A 32 25.94 -20.14 -9.75
N GLY A 33 26.10 -20.53 -8.49
CA GLY A 33 27.41 -20.76 -7.89
C GLY A 33 28.27 -19.50 -7.76
N LYS A 34 27.65 -18.31 -7.69
CA LYS A 34 28.34 -17.01 -7.53
C LYS A 34 28.30 -16.50 -6.08
N LEU A 35 27.65 -17.20 -5.15
CA LEU A 35 27.41 -16.73 -3.78
C LEU A 35 28.63 -16.94 -2.85
N VAL A 36 29.24 -18.11 -2.91
CA VAL A 36 30.39 -18.55 -2.11
C VAL A 36 31.61 -18.84 -3.00
N PRO A 37 32.84 -18.79 -2.48
CA PRO A 37 34.02 -19.23 -3.23
C PRO A 37 33.99 -20.74 -3.52
N GLN A 38 34.45 -21.10 -4.71
CA GLN A 38 34.63 -22.48 -5.17
C GLN A 38 35.85 -23.10 -4.49
N ASP A 39 35.79 -24.40 -4.21
CA ASP A 39 36.89 -25.16 -3.63
C ASP A 39 37.26 -26.31 -4.57
N PRO A 40 38.42 -26.26 -5.26
CA PRO A 40 38.85 -27.32 -6.16
C PRO A 40 39.09 -28.68 -5.48
N SER A 41 39.15 -28.72 -4.15
CA SER A 41 39.29 -29.96 -3.37
C SER A 41 37.95 -30.64 -3.06
N ASP A 42 36.83 -29.98 -3.33
CA ASP A 42 35.51 -30.57 -3.18
C ASP A 42 35.33 -31.74 -4.18
N GLU A 43 34.67 -32.80 -3.71
CA GLU A 43 34.26 -33.90 -4.59
C GLU A 43 33.25 -33.39 -5.64
N PRO A 44 33.51 -33.56 -6.95
CA PRO A 44 32.69 -32.97 -7.99
C PRO A 44 31.27 -33.56 -8.01
N ALA A 45 30.31 -32.76 -8.47
CA ALA A 45 28.90 -33.16 -8.55
C ALA A 45 28.65 -34.40 -9.41
N SER A 46 29.55 -34.70 -10.36
CA SER A 46 29.49 -35.92 -11.17
C SER A 46 29.60 -37.21 -10.33
N GLU A 47 30.34 -37.20 -9.21
CA GLU A 47 30.37 -38.34 -8.28
C GLU A 47 29.08 -38.45 -7.46
N LEU A 48 28.45 -37.32 -7.11
CA LEU A 48 27.13 -37.32 -6.46
C LEU A 48 26.07 -37.94 -7.38
N LEU A 49 26.07 -37.59 -8.67
CA LEU A 49 25.15 -38.17 -9.65
C LEU A 49 25.30 -39.69 -9.75
N LYS A 50 26.53 -40.21 -9.74
CA LYS A 50 26.79 -41.66 -9.71
C LYS A 50 26.19 -42.30 -8.46
N ARG A 51 26.46 -41.76 -7.27
CA ARG A 51 25.93 -42.29 -6.00
C ARG A 51 24.41 -42.23 -5.94
N ILE A 52 23.80 -41.16 -6.44
CA ILE A 52 22.34 -41.04 -6.50
C ILE A 52 21.77 -42.07 -7.48
N ALA A 53 22.40 -42.30 -8.63
CA ALA A 53 21.97 -43.32 -9.58
C ALA A 53 22.04 -44.74 -8.97
N GLU A 54 23.12 -45.06 -8.25
CA GLU A 54 23.29 -46.32 -7.52
C GLU A 54 22.23 -46.49 -6.43
N GLU A 55 21.98 -45.45 -5.63
CA GLU A 55 20.95 -45.45 -4.59
C GLU A 55 19.55 -45.65 -5.18
N LYS A 56 19.22 -44.97 -6.27
CA LYS A 56 17.95 -45.17 -6.98
C LYS A 56 17.84 -46.58 -7.53
N ALA A 57 18.91 -47.14 -8.10
CA ALA A 57 18.92 -48.52 -8.59
C ALA A 57 18.66 -49.51 -7.45
N ARG A 58 19.26 -49.29 -6.27
CA ARG A 58 18.99 -50.07 -5.06
C ARG A 58 17.53 -49.98 -4.64
N LEU A 59 16.96 -48.77 -4.55
CA LEU A 59 15.56 -48.56 -4.16
C LEU A 59 14.57 -49.16 -5.18
N VAL A 60 14.90 -49.19 -6.46
CA VAL A 60 14.13 -49.90 -7.50
C VAL A 60 14.20 -51.41 -7.29
N ALA A 61 15.38 -51.96 -7.03
CA ALA A 61 15.57 -53.39 -6.79
C ALA A 61 14.83 -53.86 -5.52
N GLU A 62 14.77 -53.01 -4.48
CA GLU A 62 13.99 -53.22 -3.26
C GLU A 62 12.48 -53.00 -3.44
N GLY A 63 12.02 -52.56 -4.61
CA GLY A 63 10.61 -52.28 -4.89
C GLY A 63 10.04 -51.05 -4.18
N LYS A 64 10.89 -50.21 -3.56
CA LYS A 64 10.49 -48.98 -2.85
C LYS A 64 10.12 -47.85 -3.80
N ILE A 65 10.74 -47.80 -4.98
CA ILE A 65 10.41 -46.83 -6.03
C ILE A 65 10.23 -47.52 -7.38
N LYS A 66 9.46 -46.89 -8.28
CA LYS A 66 9.30 -47.38 -9.65
C LYS A 66 10.51 -47.00 -10.50
N LYS A 67 10.90 -47.88 -11.42
CA LYS A 67 11.91 -47.56 -12.44
C LYS A 67 11.41 -46.37 -13.29
N GLN A 68 12.20 -45.29 -13.31
CA GLN A 68 11.91 -44.12 -14.12
C GLN A 68 12.28 -44.38 -15.58
N LYS A 69 11.60 -43.69 -16.50
CA LYS A 69 12.00 -43.67 -17.90
C LYS A 69 13.30 -42.89 -18.04
N PRO A 70 14.19 -43.25 -18.99
CA PRO A 70 15.31 -42.41 -19.34
C PRO A 70 14.83 -41.01 -19.70
N LEU A 71 15.49 -39.98 -19.16
CA LEU A 71 15.22 -38.60 -19.48
C LEU A 71 16.06 -38.20 -20.71
N ALA A 72 15.58 -37.21 -21.46
CA ALA A 72 16.38 -36.63 -22.53
C ALA A 72 17.61 -35.92 -21.93
N GLU A 73 18.71 -35.91 -22.66
CA GLU A 73 19.86 -35.07 -22.33
C GLU A 73 19.44 -33.60 -22.27
N ILE A 74 20.16 -32.78 -21.49
CA ILE A 74 19.89 -31.35 -21.37
C ILE A 74 20.58 -30.65 -22.55
N GLY A 75 19.80 -30.06 -23.46
CA GLY A 75 20.32 -29.30 -24.60
C GLY A 75 21.07 -28.04 -24.18
N GLU A 76 21.96 -27.51 -25.03
CA GLU A 76 22.69 -26.26 -24.75
C GLU A 76 21.74 -25.06 -24.61
N GLU A 77 20.62 -25.06 -25.33
CA GLU A 77 19.56 -24.05 -25.25
C GLU A 77 18.75 -24.11 -23.95
N GLU A 78 18.75 -25.26 -23.26
CA GLU A 78 18.10 -25.41 -21.95
C GLU A 78 19.00 -24.86 -20.81
N LYS A 79 20.32 -24.73 -21.03
CA LYS A 79 21.28 -24.28 -20.03
C LYS A 79 21.24 -22.75 -19.90
N PRO A 80 20.71 -22.19 -18.80
CA PRO A 80 20.46 -20.76 -18.75
C PRO A 80 21.70 -19.90 -18.48
N PHE A 81 22.79 -20.52 -18.02
CA PHE A 81 24.07 -19.89 -17.68
C PHE A 81 25.20 -20.93 -17.61
N GLU A 82 26.44 -20.46 -17.61
CA GLU A 82 27.63 -21.30 -17.43
C GLU A 82 27.80 -21.71 -15.95
N LEU A 83 28.04 -22.99 -15.70
CA LEU A 83 28.30 -23.51 -14.35
C LEU A 83 29.77 -23.32 -13.95
N PRO A 84 30.05 -23.14 -12.64
CA PRO A 84 31.41 -23.24 -12.12
C PRO A 84 32.01 -24.63 -12.34
N GLU A 85 33.34 -24.71 -12.28
CA GLU A 85 34.06 -25.99 -12.29
C GLU A 85 33.60 -26.89 -11.13
N GLY A 86 33.39 -28.18 -11.41
CA GLY A 86 32.93 -29.18 -10.42
C GLY A 86 31.42 -29.27 -10.24
N TRP A 87 30.64 -28.36 -10.83
CA TRP A 87 29.18 -28.43 -10.88
C TRP A 87 28.70 -29.21 -12.10
N GLU A 88 27.49 -29.76 -12.01
CA GLU A 88 26.85 -30.49 -13.11
C GLU A 88 25.43 -30.01 -13.34
N TRP A 89 25.01 -29.95 -14.61
CA TRP A 89 23.61 -29.86 -14.95
C TRP A 89 22.96 -31.23 -14.78
N SER A 90 21.85 -31.26 -14.05
CA SER A 90 21.02 -32.46 -13.91
C SER A 90 19.54 -32.08 -14.07
N ARG A 91 18.65 -33.05 -14.20
CA ARG A 91 17.22 -32.82 -14.04
C ARG A 91 16.83 -33.08 -12.60
N LEU A 92 15.89 -32.33 -12.05
CA LEU A 92 15.49 -32.51 -10.65
C LEU A 92 14.98 -33.94 -10.36
N SER A 93 14.35 -34.60 -11.34
CA SER A 93 13.93 -35.99 -11.24
C SER A 93 15.07 -37.02 -11.26
N GLU A 94 16.29 -36.65 -11.68
CA GLU A 94 17.50 -37.48 -11.58
C GLU A 94 17.97 -37.54 -10.14
N VAL A 95 17.96 -36.40 -9.44
CA VAL A 95 18.50 -36.24 -8.08
C VAL A 95 17.44 -36.37 -6.97
N ALA A 96 16.15 -36.34 -7.31
CA ALA A 96 15.04 -36.40 -6.37
C ALA A 96 13.84 -37.20 -6.92
N LEU A 97 12.93 -37.62 -6.03
CA LEU A 97 11.63 -38.17 -6.40
C LEU A 97 10.58 -37.05 -6.43
N ILE A 98 9.77 -37.01 -7.49
CA ILE A 98 8.72 -35.99 -7.64
C ILE A 98 7.35 -36.56 -7.30
N ASN A 99 6.68 -35.94 -6.33
CA ASN A 99 5.39 -36.35 -5.76
C ASN A 99 5.36 -37.82 -5.28
N PRO A 100 6.33 -38.27 -4.45
CA PRO A 100 6.30 -39.61 -3.89
C PRO A 100 5.06 -39.84 -3.04
N ARG A 101 4.58 -41.08 -2.99
CA ARG A 101 3.48 -41.48 -2.11
C ARG A 101 4.05 -42.09 -0.83
N ASN A 102 3.45 -41.72 0.30
CA ASN A 102 3.67 -42.37 1.59
C ASN A 102 2.52 -43.33 1.91
N SER A 103 2.77 -44.25 2.84
CA SER A 103 1.78 -45.17 3.42
C SER A 103 2.04 -45.30 4.92
N ALA A 104 0.98 -45.37 5.71
CA ALA A 104 1.00 -45.58 7.15
C ALA A 104 -0.29 -46.27 7.60
N ALA A 105 -0.34 -46.74 8.84
CA ALA A 105 -1.57 -47.25 9.43
C ALA A 105 -2.56 -46.10 9.69
N ASP A 106 -3.86 -46.38 9.56
CA ASP A 106 -4.94 -45.39 9.62
C ASP A 106 -4.97 -44.54 10.90
N SER A 107 -4.53 -45.12 12.02
CA SER A 107 -4.46 -44.47 13.34
C SER A 107 -3.24 -43.59 13.55
N VAL A 108 -2.26 -43.61 12.64
CA VAL A 108 -1.03 -42.81 12.79
C VAL A 108 -1.37 -41.34 12.66
N GLU A 109 -1.03 -40.55 13.67
CA GLU A 109 -1.08 -39.09 13.58
C GLU A 109 0.02 -38.58 12.65
N VAL A 110 -0.32 -37.63 11.80
CA VAL A 110 0.57 -37.02 10.82
C VAL A 110 0.35 -35.52 10.77
N SER A 111 1.30 -34.80 10.20
CA SER A 111 1.19 -33.37 9.97
C SER A 111 0.32 -33.07 8.74
N PHE A 112 -0.59 -32.11 8.89
CA PHE A 112 -1.38 -31.57 7.79
C PHE A 112 -1.00 -30.12 7.50
N VAL A 113 -0.66 -29.81 6.24
CA VAL A 113 -0.21 -28.47 5.84
C VAL A 113 -1.12 -27.88 4.75
N PRO A 114 -2.07 -26.99 5.10
CA PRO A 114 -2.83 -26.22 4.12
C PRO A 114 -1.97 -25.10 3.50
N MET A 115 -2.39 -24.57 2.34
CA MET A 115 -1.65 -23.53 1.60
C MET A 115 -1.41 -22.24 2.41
N THR A 116 -2.27 -21.93 3.38
CA THR A 116 -2.14 -20.77 4.27
C THR A 116 -0.96 -20.87 5.23
N LEU A 117 -0.49 -22.09 5.53
CA LEU A 117 0.62 -22.35 6.44
C LEU A 117 1.97 -22.50 5.71
N ILE A 118 2.00 -22.30 4.39
CA ILE A 118 3.22 -22.26 3.59
C ILE A 118 3.62 -20.81 3.34
N GLY A 119 4.82 -20.46 3.82
CA GLY A 119 5.38 -19.12 3.73
C GLY A 119 6.13 -18.85 2.43
N THR A 120 6.51 -17.58 2.25
CA THR A 120 7.33 -17.09 1.13
C THR A 120 8.80 -16.91 1.54
N ARG A 121 9.10 -16.87 2.84
CA ARG A 121 10.45 -16.71 3.40
C ARG A 121 11.34 -17.92 3.06
N PHE A 122 12.66 -17.70 3.02
CA PHE A 122 13.66 -18.75 2.78
C PHE A 122 14.01 -19.58 4.04
N ASP A 123 13.48 -19.21 5.21
CA ASP A 123 13.71 -19.94 6.47
C ASP A 123 13.25 -21.41 6.43
N GLY A 124 12.51 -21.80 5.38
CA GLY A 124 12.10 -23.17 5.11
C GLY A 124 10.95 -23.64 5.99
N ARG A 125 10.41 -22.77 6.85
CA ARG A 125 9.41 -23.14 7.84
C ARG A 125 8.01 -23.23 7.23
N HIS A 126 7.18 -24.04 7.87
CA HIS A 126 5.75 -24.10 7.63
C HIS A 126 4.99 -24.18 8.96
N GLY A 127 3.73 -23.77 8.96
CA GLY A 127 2.79 -24.18 10.00
C GLY A 127 2.24 -25.58 9.71
N GLN A 128 1.63 -26.22 10.70
CA GLN A 128 1.03 -27.54 10.57
C GLN A 128 -0.11 -27.75 11.56
N GLU A 129 -1.05 -28.59 11.17
CA GLU A 129 -2.10 -29.15 12.02
C GLU A 129 -1.85 -30.64 12.23
N VAL A 130 -2.43 -31.25 13.27
CA VAL A 130 -2.37 -32.71 13.45
C VAL A 130 -3.65 -33.33 12.89
N ARG A 131 -3.49 -34.37 12.07
CA ARG A 131 -4.58 -35.21 11.53
C ARG A 131 -4.19 -36.67 11.64
N THR A 132 -5.15 -37.57 11.51
CA THR A 132 -4.89 -39.01 11.37
C THR A 132 -4.63 -39.36 9.90
N TRP A 133 -3.83 -40.40 9.65
CA TRP A 133 -3.55 -40.86 8.30
C TRP A 133 -4.83 -41.26 7.54
N ALA A 134 -5.80 -41.86 8.23
CA ALA A 134 -7.11 -42.19 7.64
C ALA A 134 -7.80 -40.99 6.97
N GLU A 135 -7.69 -39.80 7.57
CA GLU A 135 -8.31 -38.56 7.07
C GLU A 135 -7.58 -38.01 5.83
N VAL A 136 -6.28 -38.27 5.71
CA VAL A 136 -5.42 -37.57 4.73
C VAL A 136 -4.77 -38.48 3.68
N LYS A 137 -4.90 -39.80 3.79
CA LYS A 137 -4.33 -40.80 2.86
C LYS A 137 -4.89 -40.72 1.43
N GLN A 138 -6.03 -40.05 1.24
CA GLN A 138 -6.68 -39.83 -0.05
C GLN A 138 -7.07 -38.36 -0.20
N GLY A 139 -7.07 -37.85 -1.44
CA GLY A 139 -7.49 -36.48 -1.72
C GLY A 139 -6.46 -35.39 -1.39
N PHE A 140 -5.25 -35.77 -0.94
CA PHE A 140 -4.18 -34.83 -0.57
C PHE A 140 -2.82 -35.21 -1.17
N THR A 141 -1.90 -34.26 -1.13
CA THR A 141 -0.50 -34.45 -1.54
C THR A 141 0.30 -34.94 -0.34
N HIS A 142 1.00 -36.08 -0.48
CA HIS A 142 1.78 -36.67 0.62
C HIS A 142 3.22 -36.14 0.61
N PHE A 143 3.80 -35.98 1.79
CA PHE A 143 5.20 -35.64 1.98
C PHE A 143 5.74 -36.26 3.28
N ALA A 144 7.05 -36.35 3.40
CA ALA A 144 7.76 -36.88 4.55
C ALA A 144 8.82 -35.88 5.03
N GLU A 145 9.44 -36.19 6.17
CA GLU A 145 10.51 -35.40 6.75
C GLU A 145 11.64 -35.16 5.73
N GLY A 146 12.03 -33.89 5.57
CA GLY A 146 13.08 -33.48 4.62
C GLY A 146 12.59 -33.24 3.18
N ASP A 147 11.33 -33.53 2.86
CA ASP A 147 10.76 -33.20 1.55
C ASP A 147 10.67 -31.68 1.35
N VAL A 148 10.80 -31.22 0.10
CA VAL A 148 10.64 -29.81 -0.26
C VAL A 148 9.35 -29.63 -1.05
N GLY A 149 8.48 -28.75 -0.58
CA GLY A 149 7.22 -28.42 -1.23
C GLY A 149 7.28 -27.09 -1.95
N VAL A 150 6.73 -27.02 -3.16
CA VAL A 150 6.47 -25.77 -3.89
C VAL A 150 5.01 -25.71 -4.33
N ALA A 151 4.37 -24.56 -4.14
CA ALA A 151 3.02 -24.32 -4.61
C ALA A 151 2.97 -24.44 -6.13
N LYS A 152 1.96 -25.13 -6.67
CA LYS A 152 1.81 -25.28 -8.12
C LYS A 152 0.74 -24.39 -8.73
N ILE A 153 -0.04 -23.64 -7.93
CA ILE A 153 -1.20 -22.86 -8.40
C ILE A 153 -0.96 -21.35 -8.27
N THR A 154 -1.54 -20.55 -9.18
CA THR A 154 -1.57 -19.09 -9.08
C THR A 154 -2.53 -18.60 -7.98
N PRO A 155 -2.20 -17.52 -7.24
CA PRO A 155 -0.95 -16.77 -7.29
C PRO A 155 0.12 -17.33 -6.32
N CYS A 156 -0.08 -18.51 -5.73
CA CYS A 156 0.82 -19.04 -4.69
C CYS A 156 2.21 -19.39 -5.24
N PHE A 157 2.28 -19.96 -6.44
CA PHE A 157 3.54 -20.22 -7.15
C PHE A 157 4.29 -18.91 -7.45
N GLU A 158 3.62 -17.94 -8.08
CA GLU A 158 4.15 -16.61 -8.44
C GLU A 158 4.67 -15.85 -7.21
N ASN A 159 4.06 -16.07 -6.04
CA ASN A 159 4.51 -15.51 -4.77
C ASN A 159 5.63 -16.31 -4.08
N SER A 160 6.23 -17.30 -4.75
CA SER A 160 7.33 -18.12 -4.21
C SER A 160 6.94 -18.91 -2.95
N LYS A 161 5.69 -19.37 -2.84
CA LYS A 161 5.30 -20.25 -1.71
C LYS A 161 5.98 -21.61 -1.82
N ALA A 162 6.92 -21.85 -0.92
CA ALA A 162 7.67 -23.10 -0.83
C ALA A 162 8.29 -23.23 0.56
N CYS A 163 8.49 -24.47 1.02
CA CYS A 163 9.05 -24.79 2.34
C CYS A 163 9.77 -26.14 2.33
N VAL A 164 10.58 -26.38 3.36
CA VAL A 164 11.07 -27.73 3.69
C VAL A 164 10.14 -28.30 4.75
N PHE A 165 9.54 -29.44 4.46
CA PHE A 165 8.70 -30.15 5.43
C PHE A 165 9.59 -30.74 6.50
N SER A 166 9.55 -30.11 7.67
CA SER A 166 10.43 -30.43 8.79
C SER A 166 9.65 -30.44 10.09
N GLU A 167 10.16 -31.15 11.09
CA GLU A 167 9.50 -31.32 12.39
C GLU A 167 8.09 -31.91 12.23
N LEU A 168 7.93 -32.86 11.30
CA LEU A 168 6.65 -33.49 11.03
C LEU A 168 6.29 -34.48 12.14
N LYS A 169 5.00 -34.49 12.51
CA LYS A 169 4.45 -35.48 13.41
C LYS A 169 4.66 -36.87 12.81
N ASN A 170 5.41 -37.71 13.52
CA ASN A 170 5.82 -39.05 13.08
C ASN A 170 6.57 -39.09 11.73
N GLY A 171 7.22 -37.98 11.33
CA GLY A 171 8.00 -37.88 10.10
C GLY A 171 7.18 -37.95 8.81
N LEU A 172 5.85 -37.84 8.91
CA LEU A 172 4.92 -37.97 7.80
C LEU A 172 3.94 -36.81 7.77
N GLY A 173 3.53 -36.42 6.57
CA GLY A 173 2.48 -35.45 6.40
C GLY A 173 1.74 -35.55 5.07
N ALA A 174 0.66 -34.77 5.02
CA ALA A 174 -0.12 -34.53 3.83
C ALA A 174 -0.58 -33.08 3.80
N GLY A 175 -0.95 -32.56 2.63
CA GLY A 175 -1.36 -31.17 2.54
C GLY A 175 -2.19 -30.90 1.32
N THR A 176 -2.40 -29.61 1.06
CA THR A 176 -3.14 -29.15 -0.13
C THR A 176 -2.72 -29.89 -1.40
N THR A 177 -3.69 -30.22 -2.26
CA THR A 177 -3.45 -30.88 -3.55
C THR A 177 -2.63 -30.00 -4.51
N GLU A 178 -2.52 -28.71 -4.22
CA GLU A 178 -1.85 -27.70 -5.04
C GLU A 178 -0.35 -27.56 -4.74
N LEU A 179 0.32 -28.68 -4.43
CA LEU A 179 1.77 -28.76 -4.22
C LEU A 179 2.44 -29.71 -5.22
N HIS A 180 3.68 -29.38 -5.55
CA HIS A 180 4.66 -30.35 -5.99
C HIS A 180 5.64 -30.63 -4.86
N ILE A 181 5.98 -31.91 -4.69
CA ILE A 181 6.88 -32.40 -3.64
C ILE A 181 8.14 -32.94 -4.30
N VAL A 182 9.28 -32.51 -3.79
CA VAL A 182 10.61 -32.92 -4.20
C VAL A 182 11.24 -33.64 -3.01
N ARG A 183 11.46 -34.94 -3.12
CA ARG A 183 12.14 -35.76 -2.10
C ARG A 183 13.58 -36.03 -2.54
N PRO A 184 14.59 -35.39 -1.92
CA PRO A 184 15.98 -35.73 -2.17
C PRO A 184 16.24 -37.24 -2.03
N VAL A 185 17.06 -37.81 -2.92
CA VAL A 185 17.46 -39.22 -2.82
C VAL A 185 18.77 -39.33 -2.06
N GLY A 186 18.74 -40.02 -0.92
CA GLY A 186 19.89 -40.15 -0.03
C GLY A 186 20.32 -38.82 0.58
N ASP A 187 21.48 -38.81 1.23
CA ASP A 187 22.04 -37.63 1.90
C ASP A 187 22.98 -36.81 0.99
N PHE A 188 22.78 -36.90 -0.32
CA PHE A 188 23.64 -36.27 -1.35
C PHE A 188 23.11 -34.91 -1.86
N LEU A 189 21.91 -34.53 -1.42
CA LEU A 189 21.23 -33.32 -1.87
C LEU A 189 20.59 -32.61 -0.69
N ALA A 190 21.08 -31.40 -0.37
CA ALA A 190 20.57 -30.61 0.72
C ALA A 190 19.17 -30.05 0.40
N ALA A 191 18.16 -30.42 1.18
CA ALA A 191 16.78 -29.94 1.01
C ALA A 191 16.67 -28.41 0.96
N ARG A 192 17.49 -27.71 1.75
CA ARG A 192 17.51 -26.24 1.75
C ARG A 192 18.16 -25.62 0.50
N TYR A 193 19.05 -26.34 -0.17
CA TYR A 193 19.56 -25.92 -1.48
C TYR A 193 18.50 -26.11 -2.57
N VAL A 194 17.75 -27.22 -2.54
CA VAL A 194 16.56 -27.42 -3.39
C VAL A 194 15.54 -26.31 -3.16
N LEU A 195 15.27 -25.94 -1.90
CA LEU A 195 14.40 -24.80 -1.59
C LEU A 195 14.90 -23.50 -2.23
N ALA A 196 16.22 -23.25 -2.20
CA ALA A 196 16.81 -22.04 -2.79
C ALA A 196 16.55 -21.99 -4.30
N TYR A 197 16.73 -23.13 -4.98
CA TYR A 197 16.42 -23.29 -6.40
C TYR A 197 14.94 -23.06 -6.71
N LEU A 198 14.02 -23.70 -5.97
CA LEU A 198 12.58 -23.56 -6.19
C LEU A 198 12.05 -22.15 -5.89
N LYS A 199 12.80 -21.35 -5.13
CA LYS A 199 12.50 -19.95 -4.84
C LYS A 199 13.28 -18.95 -5.70
N SER A 200 14.21 -19.42 -6.53
CA SER A 200 15.05 -18.55 -7.36
C SER A 200 14.20 -17.80 -8.39
N PRO A 201 14.50 -16.52 -8.68
CA PRO A 201 13.79 -15.74 -9.69
C PRO A 201 13.71 -16.45 -11.04
N GLN A 202 14.80 -17.07 -11.48
CA GLN A 202 14.81 -17.81 -12.74
C GLN A 202 13.83 -18.98 -12.78
N PHE A 203 13.80 -19.83 -11.75
CA PHE A 203 12.86 -20.96 -11.70
C PHE A 203 11.40 -20.50 -11.74
N LEU A 204 11.08 -19.44 -11.00
CA LEU A 204 9.74 -18.86 -10.97
C LEU A 204 9.36 -18.28 -12.33
N LEU A 205 10.25 -17.47 -12.93
CA LEU A 205 10.01 -16.82 -14.22
C LEU A 205 9.77 -17.85 -15.34
N VAL A 206 10.62 -18.87 -15.46
CA VAL A 206 10.44 -19.91 -16.47
C VAL A 206 9.17 -20.71 -16.15
N GLY A 207 8.95 -21.08 -14.89
CA GLY A 207 7.76 -21.84 -14.49
C GLY A 207 6.45 -21.13 -14.84
N GLU A 208 6.38 -19.82 -14.64
CA GLU A 208 5.21 -19.00 -14.98
C GLU A 208 4.83 -19.10 -16.46
N THR A 209 5.81 -19.16 -17.35
CA THR A 209 5.58 -19.31 -18.81
C THR A 209 5.00 -20.66 -19.19
N THR A 210 5.19 -21.69 -18.36
CA THR A 210 4.72 -23.06 -18.63
C THR A 210 3.37 -23.38 -17.98
N MET A 211 2.86 -22.49 -17.10
CA MET A 211 1.63 -22.76 -16.36
C MET A 211 0.41 -22.83 -17.31
N THR A 212 -0.46 -23.81 -17.06
CA THR A 212 -1.66 -24.08 -17.88
C THR A 212 -2.93 -23.83 -17.08
N GLY A 213 -4.02 -23.40 -17.74
CA GLY A 213 -5.32 -23.15 -17.10
C GLY A 213 -5.93 -21.80 -17.49
N THR A 214 -7.02 -21.42 -16.82
CA THR A 214 -7.71 -20.14 -17.04
C THR A 214 -7.05 -19.00 -16.24
N ALA A 215 -7.25 -17.76 -16.67
CA ALA A 215 -6.73 -16.58 -15.98
C ALA A 215 -7.15 -16.58 -14.49
N GLY A 216 -6.17 -16.54 -13.59
CA GLY A 216 -6.37 -16.59 -12.13
C GLY A 216 -6.29 -17.98 -11.49
N GLN A 217 -6.33 -19.07 -12.27
CA GLN A 217 -6.18 -20.45 -11.77
C GLN A 217 -5.31 -21.30 -12.71
N LYS A 218 -4.07 -20.86 -12.95
CA LYS A 218 -3.11 -21.66 -13.70
C LYS A 218 -2.36 -22.60 -12.75
N ARG A 219 -1.92 -23.75 -13.29
CA ARG A 219 -1.13 -24.75 -12.58
C ARG A 219 0.19 -25.02 -13.29
N LEU A 220 1.26 -25.08 -12.50
CA LEU A 220 2.57 -25.55 -12.92
C LEU A 220 2.46 -27.04 -13.27
N PRO A 221 2.86 -27.46 -14.47
CA PRO A 221 2.88 -28.86 -14.83
C PRO A 221 3.90 -29.64 -13.99
N LYS A 222 3.57 -30.90 -13.65
CA LYS A 222 4.52 -31.80 -12.98
C LYS A 222 5.79 -32.00 -13.82
N ASP A 223 5.60 -32.18 -15.12
CA ASP A 223 6.69 -32.45 -16.07
C ASP A 223 7.72 -31.32 -16.06
N PHE A 224 7.31 -30.06 -15.88
CA PHE A 224 8.22 -28.92 -15.71
C PHE A 224 9.13 -29.13 -14.50
N VAL A 225 8.58 -29.47 -13.34
CA VAL A 225 9.39 -29.72 -12.12
C VAL A 225 10.30 -30.93 -12.30
N GLU A 226 9.87 -31.96 -13.03
CA GLU A 226 10.68 -33.15 -13.30
C GLU A 226 11.86 -32.86 -14.23
N SER A 227 11.65 -32.03 -15.25
CA SER A 227 12.58 -31.87 -16.37
C SER A 227 13.41 -30.60 -16.32
N ASN A 228 13.02 -29.58 -15.53
CA ASN A 228 13.73 -28.30 -15.53
C ASN A 228 15.20 -28.49 -15.12
N PRO A 229 16.15 -27.88 -15.86
CA PRO A 229 17.57 -27.95 -15.54
C PRO A 229 17.85 -27.48 -14.11
N PHE A 230 18.49 -28.36 -13.35
CA PHE A 230 18.86 -28.18 -11.96
C PHE A 230 20.39 -28.11 -11.85
N PRO A 231 20.95 -26.98 -11.38
CA PRO A 231 22.38 -26.83 -11.21
C PRO A 231 22.80 -27.54 -9.90
N LEU A 232 23.54 -28.64 -10.02
CA LEU A 232 23.98 -29.46 -8.89
C LEU A 232 25.43 -29.09 -8.51
N PRO A 233 25.67 -28.53 -7.31
CA PRO A 233 27.01 -28.31 -6.76
C PRO A 233 27.54 -29.57 -6.05
N PRO A 234 28.86 -29.64 -5.81
CA PRO A 234 29.44 -30.48 -4.76
C PRO A 234 28.69 -30.39 -3.43
N LEU A 235 28.59 -31.49 -2.68
CA LEU A 235 27.79 -31.56 -1.46
C LEU A 235 28.31 -30.60 -0.38
N ALA A 236 29.64 -30.51 -0.25
CA ALA A 236 30.27 -29.56 0.66
C ALA A 236 29.88 -28.12 0.30
N GLU A 237 29.90 -27.78 -0.99
CA GLU A 237 29.49 -26.46 -1.47
C GLU A 237 27.99 -26.19 -1.25
N GLN A 238 27.10 -27.18 -1.44
CA GLN A 238 25.66 -27.03 -1.12
C GLN A 238 25.47 -26.56 0.33
N HIS A 239 26.19 -27.15 1.29
CA HIS A 239 26.13 -26.75 2.69
C HIS A 239 26.72 -25.34 2.92
N ARG A 240 27.84 -25.00 2.27
CA ARG A 240 28.42 -23.64 2.33
C ARG A 240 27.46 -22.59 1.77
N ILE A 241 26.78 -22.90 0.66
CA ILE A 241 25.74 -22.04 0.06
C ILE A 241 24.59 -21.83 1.04
N VAL A 242 24.02 -22.90 1.61
CA VAL A 242 22.89 -22.81 2.56
C VAL A 242 23.27 -21.98 3.79
N ALA A 243 24.46 -22.20 4.36
CA ALA A 243 24.95 -21.41 5.49
C ALA A 243 25.06 -19.91 5.13
N LYS A 244 25.52 -19.59 3.92
CA LYS A 244 25.62 -18.20 3.47
C LYS A 244 24.24 -17.59 3.18
N LEU A 245 23.30 -18.36 2.65
CA LEU A 245 21.92 -17.93 2.47
C LEU A 245 21.28 -17.55 3.81
N ASP A 246 21.46 -18.35 4.86
CA ASP A 246 20.96 -18.04 6.20
C ASP A 246 21.50 -16.71 6.74
N GLU A 247 22.82 -16.52 6.65
CA GLU A 247 23.49 -15.30 7.09
C GLU A 247 22.89 -14.05 6.42
N LEU A 248 22.74 -14.11 5.10
CA LEU A 248 22.29 -12.96 4.30
C LEU A 248 20.79 -12.72 4.39
N MET A 249 19.97 -13.77 4.47
CA MET A 249 18.53 -13.62 4.68
C MET A 249 18.23 -13.01 6.04
N ALA A 250 18.98 -13.40 7.08
CA ALA A 250 18.90 -12.80 8.40
C ALA A 250 19.39 -11.34 8.41
N LEU A 251 20.41 -11.00 7.60
CA LEU A 251 20.82 -9.60 7.41
C LEU A 251 19.71 -8.78 6.76
N CYS A 252 19.08 -9.29 5.70
CA CYS A 252 17.94 -8.63 5.06
C CYS A 252 16.79 -8.43 6.05
N ASP A 253 16.50 -9.41 6.91
CA ASP A 253 15.48 -9.27 7.97
C ASP A 253 15.78 -8.12 8.93
N ARG A 254 17.03 -8.00 9.37
CA ARG A 254 17.46 -6.91 10.26
C ARG A 254 17.41 -5.56 9.56
N LEU A 255 17.76 -5.49 8.28
CA LEU A 255 17.69 -4.25 7.50
C LEU A 255 16.24 -3.79 7.34
N GLU A 256 15.33 -4.71 7.07
CA GLU A 256 13.89 -4.44 6.89
C GLU A 256 13.26 -3.95 8.19
N ALA A 257 13.54 -4.63 9.31
CA ALA A 257 13.10 -4.19 10.63
C ALA A 257 13.64 -2.78 10.98
N ARG A 258 14.94 -2.54 10.74
CA ARG A 258 15.57 -1.23 11.01
C ARG A 258 14.94 -0.11 10.17
N GLN A 259 14.59 -0.38 8.91
CA GLN A 259 13.91 0.60 8.06
C GLN A 259 12.52 0.93 8.60
N ALA A 260 11.72 -0.07 8.93
CA ALA A 260 10.38 0.13 9.49
C ALA A 260 10.43 0.92 10.82
N ASP A 261 11.38 0.60 11.70
CA ASP A 261 11.58 1.31 12.96
C ASP A 261 12.00 2.77 12.73
N ALA A 262 12.93 3.00 11.78
CA ALA A 262 13.39 4.35 11.43
C ALA A 262 12.26 5.20 10.84
N GLU A 263 11.45 4.65 9.92
CA GLU A 263 10.29 5.33 9.34
C GLU A 263 9.23 5.67 10.40
N SER A 264 8.96 4.74 11.32
CA SER A 264 8.03 4.95 12.43
C SER A 264 8.53 6.00 13.42
N ALA A 265 9.81 5.99 13.77
CA ALA A 265 10.42 7.02 14.61
C ALA A 265 10.40 8.40 13.93
N HIS A 266 10.73 8.44 12.63
CA HIS A 266 10.70 9.66 11.82
C HIS A 266 9.30 10.27 11.77
N ALA A 267 8.28 9.47 11.47
CA ALA A 267 6.89 9.93 11.42
C ALA A 267 6.43 10.51 12.76
N ARG A 268 6.79 9.88 13.88
CA ARG A 268 6.48 10.40 15.22
C ARG A 268 7.19 11.72 15.53
N LEU A 269 8.46 11.83 15.16
CA LEU A 269 9.22 13.08 15.33
C LEU A 269 8.62 14.22 14.52
N VAL A 270 8.31 13.99 13.24
CA VAL A 270 7.67 14.99 12.37
C VAL A 270 6.34 15.44 12.97
N GLN A 271 5.50 14.49 13.40
CA GLN A 271 4.21 14.83 14.00
C GLN A 271 4.38 15.66 15.28
N ALA A 272 5.26 15.26 16.19
CA ALA A 272 5.49 15.98 17.44
C ALA A 272 5.98 17.42 17.20
N LEU A 273 6.87 17.63 16.23
CA LEU A 273 7.37 18.97 15.89
C LEU A 273 6.27 19.83 15.24
N LEU A 274 5.48 19.26 14.33
CA LEU A 274 4.34 19.96 13.73
C LEU A 274 3.26 20.31 14.77
N ASP A 275 2.98 19.40 15.70
CA ASP A 275 2.03 19.64 16.80
C ASP A 275 2.49 20.81 17.67
N SER A 276 3.80 20.91 17.96
CA SER A 276 4.36 22.01 18.74
C SER A 276 4.10 23.40 18.12
N LEU A 277 4.04 23.52 16.79
CA LEU A 277 3.62 24.76 16.13
C LEU A 277 2.16 25.12 16.41
N THR A 278 1.28 24.12 16.30
CA THR A 278 -0.16 24.32 16.44
C THR A 278 -0.60 24.52 17.89
N GLN A 279 0.20 24.01 18.84
CA GLN A 279 -0.06 24.08 20.27
C GLN A 279 0.75 25.18 20.98
N ALA A 280 1.56 25.95 20.24
CA ALA A 280 2.37 27.02 20.81
C ALA A 280 1.52 28.02 21.60
N SER A 281 1.94 28.29 22.84
CA SER A 281 1.19 29.12 23.80
C SER A 281 1.22 30.60 23.45
N ASP A 282 2.29 31.06 22.83
CA ASP A 282 2.53 32.46 22.50
C ASP A 282 3.42 32.60 21.26
N ALA A 283 3.75 33.84 20.91
CA ALA A 283 4.54 34.17 19.72
C ALA A 283 6.00 33.72 19.83
N ASP A 284 6.59 33.74 21.02
CA ASP A 284 7.98 33.36 21.25
C ASP A 284 8.14 31.83 21.16
N ASP A 285 7.22 31.07 21.76
CA ASP A 285 7.16 29.61 21.64
C ASP A 285 6.90 29.18 20.18
N PHE A 286 6.01 29.89 19.47
CA PHE A 286 5.77 29.64 18.06
C PHE A 286 7.04 29.88 17.22
N ALA A 287 7.74 31.00 17.45
CA ALA A 287 8.96 31.33 16.73
C ALA A 287 10.07 30.30 16.99
N ALA A 288 10.25 29.87 18.25
CA ALA A 288 11.22 28.83 18.61
C ALA A 288 10.88 27.47 17.98
N SER A 289 9.60 27.08 17.99
CA SER A 289 9.12 25.85 17.35
C SER A 289 9.29 25.88 15.83
N TRP A 290 9.04 27.03 15.20
CA TRP A 290 9.29 27.24 13.78
C TRP A 290 10.77 27.18 13.43
N GLN A 291 11.63 27.83 14.23
CA GLN A 291 13.07 27.81 14.01
C GLN A 291 13.62 26.37 14.02
N ARG A 292 13.21 25.54 14.99
CA ARG A 292 13.60 24.12 15.05
C ARG A 292 13.21 23.34 13.79
N LEU A 293 12.00 23.57 13.29
CA LEU A 293 11.53 22.94 12.05
C LEU A 293 12.30 23.43 10.82
N ALA A 294 12.58 24.73 10.75
CA ALA A 294 13.31 25.34 9.64
C ALA A 294 14.76 24.83 9.56
N GLU A 295 15.45 24.75 10.70
CA GLU A 295 16.82 24.23 10.80
C GLU A 295 16.92 22.77 10.33
N HIS A 296 15.87 21.96 10.55
CA HIS A 296 15.84 20.54 10.21
C HIS A 296 14.93 20.19 9.02
N PHE A 297 14.50 21.19 8.24
CA PHE A 297 13.49 21.00 7.19
C PHE A 297 13.86 19.90 6.19
N HIS A 298 15.11 19.89 5.73
CA HIS A 298 15.62 18.93 4.75
C HIS A 298 15.66 17.48 5.26
N SER A 299 15.80 17.28 6.57
CA SER A 299 15.74 15.95 7.17
C SER A 299 14.32 15.50 7.48
N LEU A 300 13.43 16.43 7.84
CA LEU A 300 12.07 16.14 8.28
C LEU A 300 11.13 15.81 7.12
N PHE A 301 11.21 16.55 6.02
CA PHE A 301 10.26 16.46 4.91
C PHE A 301 10.82 15.68 3.73
N THR A 302 11.19 14.43 3.99
CA THR A 302 11.84 13.50 3.05
C THR A 302 10.89 12.42 2.50
N SER A 303 9.65 12.38 2.99
CA SER A 303 8.63 11.41 2.56
C SER A 303 7.34 12.10 2.15
N GLU A 304 6.56 11.44 1.31
CA GLU A 304 5.22 11.89 0.93
C GLU A 304 4.32 12.16 2.14
N SER A 305 4.31 11.24 3.13
CA SER A 305 3.50 11.38 4.34
C SER A 305 3.91 12.58 5.19
N SER A 306 5.21 12.85 5.34
CA SER A 306 5.71 14.01 6.08
C SER A 306 5.30 15.35 5.42
N ILE A 307 5.28 15.40 4.09
CA ILE A 307 4.84 16.59 3.34
C ILE A 307 3.34 16.78 3.45
N ASP A 308 2.56 15.70 3.35
CA ASP A 308 1.11 15.78 3.52
C ASP A 308 0.74 16.22 4.94
N ALA A 309 1.49 15.78 5.97
CA ALA A 309 1.37 16.30 7.33
C ALA A 309 1.67 17.81 7.40
N LEU A 310 2.76 18.28 6.77
CA LEU A 310 3.09 19.71 6.69
C LEU A 310 1.96 20.51 6.05
N LYS A 311 1.37 20.03 4.94
CA LYS A 311 0.24 20.72 4.28
C LYS A 311 -0.95 20.87 5.22
N GLN A 312 -1.27 19.84 6.00
CA GLN A 312 -2.34 19.91 7.00
C GLN A 312 -2.02 20.89 8.12
N THR A 313 -0.78 20.93 8.60
CA THR A 313 -0.34 21.92 9.59
C THR A 313 -0.42 23.34 9.05
N LEU A 314 0.02 23.60 7.82
CA LEU A 314 -0.08 24.91 7.18
C LEU A 314 -1.53 25.39 7.07
N LEU A 315 -2.43 24.48 6.70
CA LEU A 315 -3.87 24.75 6.65
C LEU A 315 -4.43 25.08 8.04
N GLN A 316 -4.00 24.36 9.07
CA GLN A 316 -4.40 24.63 10.45
C GLN A 316 -3.89 26.00 10.91
N LEU A 317 -2.62 26.34 10.65
CA LEU A 317 -2.05 27.65 10.97
C LEU A 317 -2.76 28.79 10.23
N ALA A 318 -3.21 28.55 9.00
CA ALA A 318 -4.01 29.51 8.23
C ALA A 318 -5.32 29.86 8.96
N VAL A 319 -6.03 28.86 9.46
CA VAL A 319 -7.33 29.02 10.14
C VAL A 319 -7.19 29.51 11.58
N MET A 320 -6.00 29.37 12.17
CA MET A 320 -5.64 29.96 13.46
C MET A 320 -5.18 31.43 13.35
N GLY A 321 -5.04 31.96 12.12
CA GLY A 321 -4.49 33.31 11.90
C GLY A 321 -3.01 33.45 12.27
N LYS A 322 -2.26 32.34 12.23
CA LYS A 322 -0.81 32.27 12.51
C LYS A 322 0.04 32.21 11.23
N LEU A 323 -0.58 32.22 10.04
CA LEU A 323 0.13 32.05 8.75
C LEU A 323 0.65 33.37 8.14
N VAL A 324 -0.07 34.48 8.37
CA VAL A 324 0.28 35.80 7.83
C VAL A 324 0.20 36.87 8.93
N PRO A 325 0.91 38.00 8.81
CA PRO A 325 0.76 39.10 9.76
C PRO A 325 -0.65 39.68 9.78
N GLN A 326 -1.13 40.02 10.98
CA GLN A 326 -2.36 40.79 11.19
C GLN A 326 -2.10 42.28 10.91
N ASP A 327 -3.04 42.94 10.24
CA ASP A 327 -2.99 44.38 9.99
C ASP A 327 -4.08 45.10 10.81
N PRO A 328 -3.73 45.90 11.83
CA PRO A 328 -4.70 46.63 12.64
C PRO A 328 -5.58 47.63 11.87
N SER A 329 -5.19 47.98 10.64
CA SER A 329 -5.94 48.89 9.76
C SER A 329 -7.00 48.16 8.91
N ASP A 330 -6.98 46.83 8.87
CA ASP A 330 -8.00 46.07 8.17
C ASP A 330 -9.39 46.30 8.78
N GLU A 331 -10.42 46.36 7.92
CA GLU A 331 -11.80 46.36 8.37
C GLU A 331 -12.12 45.06 9.12
N PRO A 332 -12.55 45.11 10.40
CA PRO A 332 -12.74 43.91 11.19
C PRO A 332 -13.85 43.02 10.60
N ALA A 333 -13.73 41.71 10.80
CA ALA A 333 -14.69 40.72 10.32
C ALA A 333 -16.13 40.99 10.78
N SER A 334 -16.32 41.71 11.89
CA SER A 334 -17.63 42.14 12.36
C SER A 334 -18.39 43.01 11.35
N GLU A 335 -17.71 43.89 10.59
CA GLU A 335 -18.37 44.70 9.57
C GLU A 335 -18.72 43.88 8.32
N LEU A 336 -17.84 42.95 7.93
CA LEU A 336 -18.13 41.97 6.88
C LEU A 336 -19.36 41.12 7.24
N LEU A 337 -19.45 40.65 8.48
CA LEU A 337 -20.59 39.88 8.98
C LEU A 337 -21.89 40.68 9.00
N LYS A 338 -21.85 41.99 9.28
CA LYS A 338 -23.03 42.86 9.16
C LYS A 338 -23.55 42.91 7.72
N ARG A 339 -22.67 43.09 6.73
CA ARG A 339 -23.05 43.08 5.31
C ARG A 339 -23.65 41.74 4.90
N ILE A 340 -23.06 40.63 5.36
CA ILE A 340 -23.60 39.28 5.12
C ILE A 340 -24.99 39.11 5.77
N ALA A 341 -25.19 39.67 6.97
CA ALA A 341 -26.49 39.62 7.66
C ALA A 341 -27.55 40.48 6.96
N GLU A 342 -27.19 41.65 6.43
CA GLU A 342 -28.07 42.50 5.62
C GLU A 342 -28.49 41.78 4.32
N GLU A 343 -27.55 41.14 3.64
CA GLU A 343 -27.83 40.33 2.45
C GLU A 343 -28.73 39.13 2.77
N LYS A 344 -28.45 38.41 3.87
CA LYS A 344 -29.31 37.33 4.38
C LYS A 344 -30.73 37.85 4.64
N ALA A 345 -30.88 39.01 5.29
CA ALA A 345 -32.18 39.61 5.57
C ALA A 345 -32.94 40.00 4.29
N ARG A 346 -32.23 40.54 3.28
CA ARG A 346 -32.78 40.79 1.95
C ARG A 346 -33.31 39.50 1.32
N LEU A 347 -32.51 38.43 1.29
CA LEU A 347 -32.90 37.13 0.73
C LEU A 347 -34.06 36.47 1.47
N VAL A 348 -34.19 36.67 2.79
CA VAL A 348 -35.37 36.22 3.56
C VAL A 348 -36.63 36.94 3.10
N LYS A 349 -36.55 38.27 2.91
CA LYS A 349 -37.69 39.11 2.53
C LYS A 349 -38.10 38.92 1.07
N GLU A 350 -37.14 38.84 0.15
CA GLU A 350 -37.38 38.88 -1.30
C GLU A 350 -37.48 37.48 -1.91
N GLU A 351 -36.69 36.52 -1.43
CA GLU A 351 -36.63 35.16 -1.99
C GLU A 351 -37.18 34.07 -1.06
N GLY A 352 -37.68 34.45 0.13
CA GLY A 352 -38.24 33.51 1.09
C GLY A 352 -37.22 32.53 1.67
N LEU A 353 -35.95 32.93 1.77
CA LEU A 353 -34.89 32.13 2.40
C LEU A 353 -35.32 31.68 3.81
N ARG A 354 -35.16 30.38 4.09
CA ARG A 354 -35.39 29.80 5.41
C ARG A 354 -34.08 29.31 6.01
N THR A 355 -33.68 29.91 7.13
CA THR A 355 -32.56 29.46 7.94
C THR A 355 -32.97 29.36 9.40
N THR A 356 -32.39 28.38 10.09
CA THR A 356 -32.63 28.08 11.51
C THR A 356 -31.38 28.36 12.35
N ALA A 357 -30.29 28.80 11.71
CA ALA A 357 -29.02 29.05 12.37
C ALA A 357 -29.15 30.20 13.35
N GLN A 358 -28.59 29.99 14.55
CA GLN A 358 -28.48 31.04 15.56
C GLN A 358 -27.58 32.16 15.04
N ASP A 359 -27.86 33.41 15.41
CA ASP A 359 -27.01 34.54 15.00
C ASP A 359 -25.77 34.64 15.89
N ASP A 360 -25.86 34.24 17.16
CA ASP A 360 -24.77 34.24 18.11
C ASP A 360 -23.99 32.91 18.16
N VAL A 361 -22.72 33.02 18.54
CA VAL A 361 -21.84 31.89 18.83
C VAL A 361 -21.32 32.06 20.26
N PRO A 362 -21.91 31.36 21.24
CA PRO A 362 -21.46 31.35 22.63
C PRO A 362 -19.98 30.99 22.75
N LYS A 363 -19.31 31.56 23.77
CA LYS A 363 -17.85 31.38 23.96
C LYS A 363 -17.45 29.93 24.24
N ASP A 364 -18.32 29.14 24.86
CA ASP A 364 -18.10 27.72 25.14
C ASP A 364 -18.12 26.85 23.87
N GLU A 365 -18.59 27.39 22.74
CA GLU A 365 -18.54 26.74 21.43
C GLU A 365 -17.32 27.18 20.60
N HIS A 366 -16.48 28.07 21.12
CA HIS A 366 -15.25 28.49 20.44
C HIS A 366 -14.20 27.39 20.58
N TYR A 367 -13.71 26.89 19.45
CA TYR A 367 -12.70 25.82 19.40
C TYR A 367 -11.30 26.32 19.02
N LEU A 368 -11.15 27.62 18.78
CA LEU A 368 -9.89 28.32 18.55
C LEU A 368 -9.91 29.65 19.31
N GLU A 369 -8.75 30.08 19.76
CA GLU A 369 -8.53 31.45 20.18
C GLU A 369 -8.34 32.32 18.93
N LEU A 370 -9.22 33.30 18.74
CA LEU A 370 -9.22 34.13 17.54
C LEU A 370 -8.29 35.34 17.69
N PRO A 371 -7.53 35.68 16.64
CA PRO A 371 -6.81 36.93 16.59
C PRO A 371 -7.71 38.18 16.65
N ARG A 372 -7.10 39.33 16.90
CA ARG A 372 -7.83 40.60 16.92
C ARG A 372 -8.43 40.87 15.54
N GLY A 373 -9.70 41.27 15.52
CA GLY A 373 -10.42 41.61 14.29
C GLY A 373 -11.12 40.43 13.62
N TRP A 374 -10.85 39.19 14.05
CA TRP A 374 -11.58 38.01 13.62
C TRP A 374 -12.90 37.86 14.40
N ALA A 375 -13.86 37.15 13.83
CA ALA A 375 -15.14 36.87 14.47
C ALA A 375 -15.65 35.47 14.14
N TYR A 376 -16.35 34.86 15.10
CA TYR A 376 -17.09 33.63 14.86
C TYR A 376 -18.47 33.92 14.26
N CYS A 377 -18.93 33.04 13.40
CA CYS A 377 -20.30 33.00 12.91
C CYS A 377 -20.76 31.54 12.68
N ARG A 378 -22.07 31.30 12.63
CA ARG A 378 -22.61 30.00 12.25
C ARG A 378 -22.55 29.81 10.74
N LEU A 379 -22.12 28.63 10.27
CA LEU A 379 -22.04 28.32 8.84
C LEU A 379 -23.38 28.58 8.11
N GLY A 380 -24.51 28.31 8.76
CA GLY A 380 -25.86 28.52 8.22
C GLY A 380 -26.26 29.99 8.02
N ASN A 381 -25.46 30.94 8.52
CA ASN A 381 -25.63 32.38 8.29
C ASN A 381 -24.80 32.92 7.13
N LEU A 382 -23.87 32.13 6.60
CA LEU A 382 -23.00 32.53 5.48
C LEU A 382 -23.58 32.16 4.11
N ALA A 383 -24.56 31.26 4.07
CA ALA A 383 -25.04 30.68 2.83
C ALA A 383 -26.48 30.16 2.90
N ARG A 384 -27.16 30.18 1.76
CA ARG A 384 -28.35 29.37 1.50
C ARG A 384 -27.94 27.92 1.20
N PHE A 385 -28.56 26.97 1.90
CA PHE A 385 -28.28 25.54 1.72
C PHE A 385 -29.25 24.94 0.69
N ILE A 386 -28.73 24.56 -0.48
CA ILE A 386 -29.45 23.80 -1.50
C ILE A 386 -29.13 22.31 -1.26
N ASP A 387 -30.08 21.61 -0.63
CA ASP A 387 -29.91 20.24 -0.16
C ASP A 387 -31.02 19.34 -0.75
N TYR A 388 -30.67 18.21 -1.35
CA TYR A 388 -31.62 17.23 -1.90
C TYR A 388 -31.62 15.89 -1.14
N ARG A 389 -31.16 15.89 0.12
CA ARG A 389 -31.04 14.68 0.92
C ARG A 389 -32.32 13.84 0.96
N GLY A 390 -32.13 12.54 0.82
CA GLY A 390 -33.20 11.54 0.87
C GLY A 390 -34.01 11.42 -0.43
N LYS A 391 -33.68 12.17 -1.48
CA LYS A 391 -34.27 12.03 -2.82
C LYS A 391 -33.20 11.56 -3.79
N THR A 392 -33.40 10.42 -4.45
CA THR A 392 -32.49 9.94 -5.49
C THR A 392 -33.04 10.27 -6.87
N PRO A 393 -32.30 10.96 -7.76
CA PRO A 393 -32.75 11.20 -9.12
C PRO A 393 -32.59 9.93 -9.98
N THR A 394 -33.44 9.78 -10.99
CA THR A 394 -33.30 8.74 -12.01
C THR A 394 -32.09 9.05 -12.90
N LYS A 395 -31.12 8.14 -12.96
CA LYS A 395 -29.92 8.31 -13.77
C LYS A 395 -30.15 7.90 -15.22
N THR A 396 -29.59 8.66 -16.15
CA THR A 396 -29.60 8.37 -17.58
C THR A 396 -28.17 8.26 -18.13
N GLN A 397 -28.03 7.75 -19.35
CA GLN A 397 -26.73 7.64 -20.03
C GLN A 397 -26.23 8.99 -20.59
N ALA A 398 -27.13 9.96 -20.77
CA ALA A 398 -26.83 11.30 -21.26
C ALA A 398 -27.90 12.30 -20.76
N GLY A 399 -27.59 13.60 -20.81
CA GLY A 399 -28.49 14.68 -20.40
C GLY A 399 -27.76 15.75 -19.60
N ILE A 400 -28.37 16.23 -18.53
CA ILE A 400 -27.75 17.22 -17.63
C ILE A 400 -26.79 16.50 -16.67
N PRO A 401 -25.53 16.93 -16.56
CA PRO A 401 -24.57 16.36 -15.61
C PRO A 401 -25.11 16.33 -14.18
N LEU A 402 -24.91 15.21 -13.49
CA LEU A 402 -25.30 15.00 -12.11
C LEU A 402 -24.05 14.96 -11.23
N ILE A 403 -23.88 15.96 -10.39
CA ILE A 403 -22.78 16.02 -9.42
C ILE A 403 -23.16 15.25 -8.17
N THR A 404 -22.37 14.21 -7.88
CA THR A 404 -22.55 13.33 -6.72
C THR A 404 -21.42 13.48 -5.71
N ALA A 405 -21.54 12.81 -4.56
CA ALA A 405 -20.46 12.77 -3.57
C ALA A 405 -19.17 12.16 -4.12
N LYS A 406 -19.21 11.38 -5.21
CA LYS A 406 -18.01 10.86 -5.89
C LYS A 406 -17.23 11.94 -6.63
N ASN A 407 -17.91 13.01 -7.03
CA ASN A 407 -17.33 14.12 -7.79
C ASN A 407 -16.67 15.14 -6.85
N VAL A 408 -17.25 15.40 -5.68
CA VAL A 408 -16.70 16.40 -4.74
C VAL A 408 -15.48 15.82 -4.01
N ARG A 409 -14.29 16.32 -4.31
CA ARG A 409 -13.01 15.93 -3.72
C ARG A 409 -12.51 17.04 -2.78
N PRO A 410 -11.53 16.77 -1.90
CA PRO A 410 -10.97 17.80 -1.04
C PRO A 410 -10.36 18.94 -1.86
N GLY A 411 -11.06 20.08 -1.92
CA GLY A 411 -10.61 21.30 -2.58
C GLY A 411 -11.03 21.48 -4.04
N PHE A 412 -11.54 20.44 -4.72
CA PHE A 412 -11.90 20.51 -6.16
C PHE A 412 -13.07 19.59 -6.54
N ILE A 413 -13.71 19.87 -7.67
CA ILE A 413 -14.79 19.04 -8.23
C ILE A 413 -14.23 18.19 -9.37
N SER A 414 -14.15 16.87 -9.16
CA SER A 414 -13.81 15.92 -10.22
C SER A 414 -14.94 15.80 -11.23
N ARG A 415 -14.60 15.86 -12.51
CA ARG A 415 -15.53 15.62 -13.62
C ARG A 415 -15.90 14.14 -13.79
N GLU A 416 -15.24 13.25 -13.03
CA GLU A 416 -15.48 11.81 -13.04
C GLU A 416 -16.02 11.31 -11.69
N PRO A 417 -16.96 10.34 -11.67
CA PRO A 417 -17.62 9.76 -12.85
C PRO A 417 -18.61 10.74 -13.50
N GLN A 418 -18.81 10.59 -14.80
CA GLN A 418 -19.88 11.27 -15.53
C GLN A 418 -21.21 10.52 -15.33
N GLU A 419 -22.13 11.15 -14.60
CA GLU A 419 -23.49 10.66 -14.42
C GLU A 419 -24.47 11.75 -14.87
N PHE A 420 -25.66 11.38 -15.32
CA PHE A 420 -26.63 12.32 -15.90
C PHE A 420 -28.04 12.11 -15.37
N ILE A 421 -28.86 13.14 -15.48
CA ILE A 421 -30.32 13.07 -15.44
C ILE A 421 -30.89 13.50 -16.80
N ALA A 422 -32.12 13.11 -17.13
CA ALA A 422 -32.76 13.55 -18.35
C ALA A 422 -32.93 15.08 -18.36
N THR A 423 -32.72 15.73 -19.50
CA THR A 423 -32.83 17.21 -19.63
C THR A 423 -34.20 17.74 -19.20
N VAL A 424 -35.26 16.98 -19.46
CA VAL A 424 -36.64 17.33 -19.08
C VAL A 424 -36.85 17.33 -17.56
N ASP A 425 -36.07 16.56 -16.81
CA ASP A 425 -36.23 16.42 -15.36
C ASP A 425 -35.53 17.55 -14.58
N TYR A 426 -34.66 18.32 -15.23
CA TYR A 426 -33.79 19.30 -14.56
C TYR A 426 -34.56 20.35 -13.75
N GLU A 427 -35.54 21.01 -14.35
CA GLU A 427 -36.30 22.08 -13.69
C GLU A 427 -37.18 21.52 -12.55
N ALA A 428 -37.73 20.31 -12.72
CA ALA A 428 -38.50 19.61 -11.69
C ALA A 428 -37.62 19.08 -10.54
N TRP A 429 -36.36 18.77 -10.84
CA TRP A 429 -35.38 18.34 -9.85
C TRP A 429 -34.81 19.52 -9.06
N MET A 430 -34.34 20.56 -9.76
CA MET A 430 -33.60 21.70 -9.19
C MET A 430 -34.48 22.77 -8.53
N THR A 431 -35.50 22.34 -7.77
CA THR A 431 -36.53 23.19 -7.16
C THR A 431 -36.10 24.03 -5.95
N ARG A 432 -34.94 23.73 -5.34
CA ARG A 432 -34.45 24.39 -4.11
C ARG A 432 -33.48 25.53 -4.39
N GLY A 433 -32.99 25.66 -5.61
CA GLY A 433 -32.06 26.70 -6.06
C GLY A 433 -31.05 26.18 -7.08
N PHE A 434 -30.41 27.11 -7.77
CA PHE A 434 -29.41 26.82 -8.80
C PHE A 434 -28.01 27.24 -8.30
N PRO A 435 -27.03 26.31 -8.28
CA PRO A 435 -25.65 26.65 -7.93
C PRO A 435 -25.04 27.67 -8.90
N ARG A 436 -24.15 28.53 -8.40
CA ARG A 436 -23.42 29.55 -9.18
C ARG A 436 -21.92 29.30 -9.08
N ILE A 437 -21.17 29.81 -10.05
CA ILE A 437 -19.70 29.84 -9.95
C ILE A 437 -19.30 30.60 -8.68
N GLY A 438 -18.36 30.01 -7.92
CA GLY A 438 -17.91 30.54 -6.62
C GLY A 438 -18.74 30.08 -5.42
N ASP A 439 -19.92 29.48 -5.61
CA ASP A 439 -20.61 28.75 -4.53
C ASP A 439 -19.81 27.49 -4.15
N MET A 440 -20.19 26.81 -3.07
CA MET A 440 -19.43 25.65 -2.56
C MET A 440 -20.26 24.37 -2.54
N LEU A 441 -19.68 23.24 -2.93
CA LEU A 441 -20.26 21.92 -2.74
C LEU A 441 -19.67 21.25 -1.52
N PHE A 442 -20.51 20.59 -0.72
CA PHE A 442 -20.15 19.87 0.49
C PHE A 442 -20.78 18.49 0.52
N THR A 443 -20.02 17.48 0.96
CA THR A 443 -20.49 16.09 1.06
C THR A 443 -20.95 15.74 2.48
N THR A 444 -22.16 15.19 2.59
CA THR A 444 -22.76 14.88 3.90
C THR A 444 -22.50 13.47 4.40
N GLU A 445 -22.10 12.55 3.51
CA GLU A 445 -21.82 11.14 3.81
C GLU A 445 -20.98 10.49 2.69
N ALA A 446 -20.10 9.56 3.07
CA ALA A 446 -19.33 8.65 2.19
C ALA A 446 -18.59 9.28 0.97
N PRO A 447 -17.50 10.05 1.17
CA PRO A 447 -16.95 10.51 2.44
C PRO A 447 -17.66 11.78 2.93
N MET A 448 -17.79 11.94 4.25
CA MET A 448 -18.33 13.17 4.84
C MET A 448 -17.23 14.23 4.92
N GLY A 449 -17.54 15.48 4.56
CA GLY A 449 -16.65 16.63 4.80
C GLY A 449 -15.81 17.09 3.61
N ASN A 450 -15.86 16.42 2.45
CA ASN A 450 -15.25 16.98 1.24
C ASN A 450 -15.98 18.26 0.85
N VAL A 451 -15.20 19.28 0.50
CA VAL A 451 -15.66 20.61 0.09
C VAL A 451 -14.89 21.09 -1.13
N ALA A 452 -15.57 21.76 -2.05
CA ALA A 452 -14.96 22.35 -3.23
C ALA A 452 -15.73 23.61 -3.68
N LEU A 453 -15.02 24.56 -4.28
CA LEU A 453 -15.65 25.69 -4.97
C LEU A 453 -16.17 25.25 -6.34
N ILE A 454 -17.31 25.80 -6.74
CA ILE A 454 -17.91 25.55 -8.04
C ILE A 454 -17.18 26.36 -9.10
N ASP A 455 -16.63 25.64 -10.07
CA ASP A 455 -15.93 26.15 -11.25
C ASP A 455 -16.63 25.71 -12.55
N ILE A 456 -17.87 25.21 -12.45
CA ILE A 456 -18.67 24.71 -13.57
C ILE A 456 -19.57 25.85 -14.07
N SER A 457 -19.50 26.15 -15.37
CA SER A 457 -20.33 27.17 -16.00
C SER A 457 -21.62 26.60 -16.59
N GLU A 458 -21.61 25.32 -16.96
CA GLU A 458 -22.76 24.62 -17.50
C GLU A 458 -23.80 24.26 -16.44
N LYS A 459 -25.05 24.01 -16.86
CA LYS A 459 -26.09 23.49 -15.97
C LYS A 459 -25.68 22.11 -15.45
N PHE A 460 -25.85 21.90 -14.14
CA PHE A 460 -25.69 20.59 -13.51
C PHE A 460 -26.70 20.39 -12.38
N ALA A 461 -27.10 19.14 -12.16
CA ALA A 461 -27.98 18.73 -11.08
C ALA A 461 -27.18 18.25 -9.86
N LEU A 462 -27.75 18.38 -8.66
CA LEU A 462 -27.15 17.88 -7.43
C LEU A 462 -27.79 16.57 -6.98
N ALA A 463 -26.97 15.60 -6.58
CA ALA A 463 -27.46 14.36 -5.99
C ALA A 463 -27.63 14.45 -4.45
N GLN A 464 -28.28 13.44 -3.88
CA GLN A 464 -28.75 13.39 -2.48
C GLN A 464 -27.70 13.53 -1.36
N ARG A 465 -26.41 13.39 -1.68
CA ARG A 465 -25.30 13.41 -0.70
C ARG A 465 -24.45 14.68 -0.80
N VAL A 466 -24.88 15.61 -1.63
CA VAL A 466 -24.18 16.88 -1.88
C VAL A 466 -25.12 18.01 -1.48
N ILE A 467 -24.60 18.94 -0.68
CA ILE A 467 -25.23 20.22 -0.38
C ILE A 467 -24.45 21.30 -1.13
N CYS A 468 -25.15 22.21 -1.79
CA CYS A 468 -24.55 23.45 -2.27
C CYS A 468 -24.77 24.56 -1.23
N PHE A 469 -23.69 25.18 -0.79
CA PHE A 469 -23.69 26.43 -0.03
C PHE A 469 -23.66 27.57 -1.04
N GLN A 470 -24.84 28.13 -1.30
CA GLN A 470 -24.98 29.32 -2.10
C GLN A 470 -24.65 30.54 -1.23
N LEU A 471 -23.43 31.07 -1.37
CA LEU A 471 -22.87 32.06 -0.44
C LEU A 471 -23.58 33.41 -0.56
N HIS A 472 -23.75 34.10 0.56
CA HIS A 472 -24.27 35.47 0.60
C HIS A 472 -23.22 36.49 0.16
N GLU A 473 -21.94 36.21 0.45
CA GLU A 473 -20.79 36.95 -0.04
C GLU A 473 -19.84 35.95 -0.70
N LEU A 474 -19.56 36.08 -2.00
CA LEU A 474 -18.74 35.11 -2.74
C LEU A 474 -17.25 35.24 -2.39
N LEU A 475 -16.80 36.43 -1.99
CA LEU A 475 -15.38 36.68 -1.71
C LEU A 475 -14.84 35.89 -0.52
N ILE A 476 -15.70 35.43 0.40
CA ILE A 476 -15.27 34.57 1.53
C ILE A 476 -15.03 33.11 1.12
N GLY A 477 -15.54 32.69 -0.04
CA GLY A 477 -15.54 31.29 -0.47
C GLY A 477 -14.17 30.60 -0.43
N PRO A 478 -13.10 31.22 -0.99
CA PRO A 478 -11.75 30.67 -0.94
C PRO A 478 -11.26 30.38 0.48
N PHE A 479 -11.43 31.32 1.42
CA PHE A 479 -11.03 31.11 2.82
C PHE A 479 -11.94 30.11 3.54
N LEU A 480 -13.26 30.21 3.35
CA LEU A 480 -14.24 29.29 3.95
C LEU A 480 -13.99 27.83 3.55
N LYS A 481 -13.58 27.58 2.29
CA LYS A 481 -13.13 26.26 1.82
C LYS A 481 -11.96 25.76 2.67
N LEU A 482 -10.96 26.60 2.91
CA LEU A 482 -9.80 26.25 3.73
C LEU A 482 -10.19 25.98 5.19
N ALA A 483 -11.05 26.83 5.75
CA ALA A 483 -11.59 26.65 7.10
C ALA A 483 -12.26 25.28 7.27
N ILE A 484 -13.12 24.90 6.32
CA ILE A 484 -13.82 23.61 6.33
C ILE A 484 -12.87 22.42 6.16
N MET A 485 -11.80 22.58 5.36
CA MET A 485 -10.80 21.53 5.14
C MET A 485 -9.85 21.33 6.35
N SER A 486 -9.82 22.26 7.31
CA SER A 486 -8.92 22.18 8.46
C SER A 486 -9.24 21.03 9.42
N SER A 487 -8.23 20.56 10.13
CA SER A 487 -8.36 19.56 11.20
C SER A 487 -9.33 20.01 12.31
N ALA A 488 -9.31 21.31 12.64
CA ALA A 488 -10.17 21.92 13.65
C ALA A 488 -11.66 21.83 13.26
N PHE A 489 -12.03 22.24 12.04
CA PHE A 489 -13.41 22.12 11.57
C PHE A 489 -13.82 20.65 11.41
N ARG A 490 -12.92 19.78 10.93
CA ARG A 490 -13.18 18.35 10.81
C ARG A 490 -13.53 17.70 12.16
N LYS A 491 -12.89 18.12 13.25
CA LYS A 491 -13.25 17.69 14.61
C LYS A 491 -14.68 18.09 14.98
N GLN A 492 -15.04 19.36 14.78
CA GLN A 492 -16.41 19.85 15.01
C GLN A 492 -17.44 19.08 14.18
N LEU A 493 -17.09 18.77 12.92
CA LEU A 493 -17.94 18.01 12.01
C LEU A 493 -18.19 16.59 12.50
N LEU A 494 -17.15 15.91 13.02
CA LEU A 494 -17.25 14.58 13.60
C LEU A 494 -18.11 14.58 14.87
N ASP A 495 -17.89 15.55 15.76
CA ASP A 495 -18.64 15.69 17.02
C ASP A 495 -20.14 15.98 16.76
N ALA A 496 -20.44 16.70 15.68
CA ALA A 496 -21.82 16.99 15.23
C ALA A 496 -22.45 15.86 14.37
N SER A 497 -21.68 14.85 13.97
CA SER A 497 -22.15 13.78 13.09
C SER A 497 -22.93 12.70 13.84
N THR A 498 -23.71 11.91 13.11
CA THR A 498 -24.55 10.84 13.67
C THR A 498 -24.49 9.58 12.82
N GLY A 499 -24.75 8.41 13.42
CA GLY A 499 -24.85 7.12 12.74
C GLY A 499 -23.70 6.15 13.08
N MET A 500 -24.04 4.89 13.42
CA MET A 500 -23.08 3.85 13.79
C MET A 500 -22.42 3.15 12.58
N THR A 501 -23.20 2.88 11.51
CA THR A 501 -22.72 2.12 10.33
C THR A 501 -22.31 3.01 9.16
N ALA A 502 -22.92 4.19 9.04
CA ALA A 502 -22.56 5.22 8.05
C ALA A 502 -22.64 6.60 8.73
N THR A 503 -21.48 7.16 9.04
CA THR A 503 -21.37 8.48 9.67
C THR A 503 -21.74 9.57 8.67
N GLY A 504 -22.68 10.42 9.04
CA GLY A 504 -23.07 11.56 8.23
C GLY A 504 -23.62 12.70 9.08
N ILE A 505 -23.72 13.90 8.49
CA ILE A 505 -24.19 15.09 9.19
C ILE A 505 -25.56 15.55 8.65
N LYS A 506 -26.47 15.92 9.55
CA LYS A 506 -27.76 16.54 9.19
C LYS A 506 -27.54 18.02 8.85
N ALA A 507 -28.22 18.54 7.82
CA ALA A 507 -28.10 19.93 7.42
C ALA A 507 -28.40 20.91 8.57
N SER A 508 -29.35 20.60 9.45
CA SER A 508 -29.63 21.43 10.64
C SER A 508 -28.46 21.50 11.61
N ARG A 509 -27.71 20.40 11.81
CA ARG A 509 -26.50 20.40 12.66
C ARG A 509 -25.33 21.09 11.97
N LEU A 510 -25.14 20.85 10.67
CA LEU A 510 -24.09 21.46 9.86
C LEU A 510 -24.19 22.99 9.84
N LYS A 511 -25.42 23.52 9.78
CA LYS A 511 -25.68 24.96 9.85
C LYS A 511 -25.22 25.61 11.16
N GLU A 512 -25.25 24.86 12.27
CA GLU A 512 -24.82 25.38 13.57
C GLU A 512 -23.31 25.29 13.80
N ILE A 513 -22.51 24.66 12.92
CA ILE A 513 -21.07 24.58 13.18
C ILE A 513 -20.46 26.00 13.15
N PRO A 514 -19.74 26.43 14.21
CA PRO A 514 -19.06 27.71 14.21
C PRO A 514 -17.90 27.75 13.21
N VAL A 515 -17.74 28.87 12.52
CA VAL A 515 -16.64 29.13 11.60
C VAL A 515 -15.97 30.45 11.97
N PRO A 516 -14.64 30.47 12.14
CA PRO A 516 -13.90 31.71 12.32
C PRO A 516 -13.77 32.43 10.97
N LEU A 517 -14.02 33.74 10.95
CA LEU A 517 -13.79 34.58 9.79
C LEU A 517 -12.81 35.71 10.13
N PRO A 518 -11.71 35.87 9.36
CA PRO A 518 -10.84 37.04 9.39
C PRO A 518 -11.48 38.25 8.70
N PRO A 519 -10.89 39.44 8.86
CA PRO A 519 -11.03 40.54 7.90
C PRO A 519 -10.90 40.07 6.45
N LEU A 520 -11.68 40.63 5.53
CA LEU A 520 -11.68 40.17 4.12
C LEU A 520 -10.31 40.36 3.45
N ALA A 521 -9.60 41.45 3.75
CA ALA A 521 -8.25 41.67 3.26
C ALA A 521 -7.28 40.59 3.75
N GLU A 522 -7.37 40.21 5.03
CA GLU A 522 -6.58 39.13 5.62
C GLU A 522 -6.92 37.76 5.01
N GLN A 523 -8.19 37.47 4.74
CA GLN A 523 -8.61 36.25 4.03
C GLN A 523 -7.86 36.09 2.70
N HIS A 524 -7.78 37.14 1.89
CA HIS A 524 -7.03 37.12 0.64
C HIS A 524 -5.53 36.89 0.85
N ARG A 525 -4.92 37.54 1.85
CA ARG A 525 -3.51 37.34 2.19
C ARG A 525 -3.24 35.89 2.62
N ILE A 526 -4.11 35.31 3.43
CA ILE A 526 -4.02 33.91 3.89
C ILE A 526 -4.11 32.95 2.70
N VAL A 527 -5.13 33.09 1.85
CA VAL A 527 -5.35 32.23 0.69
C VAL A 527 -4.15 32.28 -0.25
N ALA A 528 -3.71 33.49 -0.61
CA ALA A 528 -2.56 33.67 -1.50
C ALA A 528 -1.28 33.04 -0.93
N LYS A 529 -1.03 33.20 0.38
CA LYS A 529 0.15 32.62 1.02
C LYS A 529 0.08 31.09 1.10
N LEU A 530 -1.08 30.55 1.44
CA LEU A 530 -1.26 29.11 1.52
C LEU A 530 -1.11 28.44 0.16
N ASP A 531 -1.70 29.01 -0.90
CA ASP A 531 -1.57 28.49 -2.26
C ASP A 531 -0.11 28.44 -2.71
N GLN A 532 0.69 29.47 -2.41
CA GLN A 532 2.13 29.47 -2.66
C GLN A 532 2.85 28.32 -1.93
N LEU A 533 2.57 28.12 -0.64
CA LEU A 533 3.23 27.10 0.17
C LEU A 533 2.81 25.68 -0.23
N LEU A 534 1.52 25.47 -0.53
CA LEU A 534 1.01 24.17 -0.99
C LEU A 534 1.61 23.81 -2.35
N SER A 535 1.77 24.79 -3.26
CA SER A 535 2.46 24.58 -4.54
C SER A 535 3.92 24.14 -4.34
N LEU A 536 4.64 24.75 -3.40
CA LEU A 536 6.01 24.32 -3.06
C LEU A 536 6.03 22.90 -2.49
N CYS A 537 5.05 22.56 -1.64
CA CYS A 537 4.91 21.19 -1.10
C CYS A 537 4.64 20.18 -2.22
N ASP A 538 3.79 20.51 -3.20
CA ASP A 538 3.53 19.67 -4.37
C ASP A 538 4.78 19.45 -5.23
N GLN A 539 5.55 20.51 -5.47
CA GLN A 539 6.83 20.42 -6.19
C GLN A 539 7.85 19.53 -5.45
N LEU A 540 7.95 19.68 -4.13
CA LEU A 540 8.83 18.85 -3.31
C LEU A 540 8.42 17.37 -3.37
N LYS A 541 7.12 17.10 -3.22
CA LYS A 541 6.54 15.76 -3.31
C LYS A 541 6.82 15.12 -4.67
N ALA A 542 6.64 15.87 -5.77
CA ALA A 542 6.95 15.39 -7.12
C ALA A 542 8.44 15.04 -7.30
N ARG A 543 9.36 15.88 -6.78
CA ARG A 543 10.81 15.61 -6.83
C ARG A 543 11.20 14.36 -6.05
N LEU A 544 10.64 14.15 -4.85
CA LEU A 544 10.89 12.95 -4.05
C LEU A 544 10.40 11.69 -4.76
N THR A 545 9.22 11.73 -5.37
CA THR A 545 8.70 10.60 -6.15
C THR A 545 9.61 10.27 -7.34
N ALA A 546 10.08 11.28 -8.08
CA ALA A 546 11.01 11.09 -9.18
C ALA A 546 12.36 10.49 -8.72
N ALA A 547 12.90 10.97 -7.59
CA ALA A 547 14.13 10.44 -7.00
C ALA A 547 13.97 8.97 -6.57
N ARG A 548 12.85 8.62 -5.92
CA ARG A 548 12.53 7.24 -5.54
C ARG A 548 12.44 6.31 -6.75
N GLN A 549 11.76 6.74 -7.82
CA GLN A 549 11.67 5.98 -9.07
C GLN A 549 13.03 5.81 -9.77
N LEU A 550 13.90 6.81 -9.70
CA LEU A 550 15.27 6.69 -10.20
C LEU A 550 16.07 5.67 -9.39
N HIS A 551 15.99 5.74 -8.06
CA HIS A 551 16.66 4.81 -7.16
C HIS A 551 16.19 3.36 -7.38
N GLU A 552 14.88 3.13 -7.54
CA GLU A 552 14.34 1.80 -7.82
C GLU A 552 14.84 1.23 -9.16
N ARG A 553 14.96 2.07 -10.19
CA ARG A 553 15.52 1.69 -11.49
C ARG A 553 17.01 1.35 -11.39
N LEU A 554 17.80 2.20 -10.72
CA LEU A 554 19.23 1.94 -10.49
C LEU A 554 19.45 0.63 -9.73
N ALA A 555 18.66 0.36 -8.69
CA ALA A 555 18.71 -0.91 -7.96
C ALA A 555 18.36 -2.10 -8.88
N GLY A 556 17.37 -1.95 -9.77
CA GLY A 556 17.04 -2.96 -10.78
C GLY A 556 18.20 -3.25 -11.72
N THR A 557 18.81 -2.22 -12.30
CA THR A 557 19.95 -2.36 -13.21
C THR A 557 21.16 -3.01 -12.53
N LEU A 558 21.42 -2.70 -11.26
CA LEU A 558 22.51 -3.35 -10.51
C LEU A 558 22.25 -4.84 -10.26
N VAL A 559 20.99 -5.22 -10.01
CA VAL A 559 20.60 -6.63 -9.89
C VAL A 559 20.83 -7.35 -11.22
N GLU A 560 20.43 -6.76 -12.35
CA GLU A 560 20.66 -7.32 -13.68
C GLU A 560 22.17 -7.50 -13.97
N GLN A 561 22.99 -6.49 -13.67
CA GLN A 561 24.44 -6.55 -13.83
C GLN A 561 25.12 -7.58 -12.92
N ALA A 562 24.58 -7.82 -11.72
CA ALA A 562 25.11 -8.82 -10.80
C ALA A 562 24.90 -10.25 -11.29
N VAL A 563 23.84 -10.46 -12.07
CA VAL A 563 23.38 -11.77 -12.52
C VAL A 563 23.99 -12.15 -13.88
N ALA A 564 24.21 -11.15 -14.75
CA ALA A 564 25.06 -11.28 -15.93
C ALA A 564 26.42 -11.90 -15.55
#